data_AF-A0A1G1ZDJ2-F1
#
_entry.id   AF-A0A1G1ZDJ2-F1
#
_cell.length_a   1.000
_cell.length_b   1.000
_cell.length_c   1.000
_cell.angle_alpha   90.00
_cell.angle_beta   90.00
_cell.angle_gamma   90.00
#
_symmetry.space_group_name_H-M   'P 1'
#
loop_
_entity.id
_entity.type
_entity.pdbx_description
1 polymer ?
#
loop_
_entity_poly.entity_id
_entity_poly.type
_entity_poly.pdbx_seq_one_letter_code
_entity_poly.pdbx_strand_id
1 'polypeptide(L)'
;MKRTTILILLAILVGIGMNPRVSFAQEDELFIAINQDESLTETERFEMAKDGLGKALVLALEKVAQLTSDLDNRQFDEGTRGAELKALYLLDLVGYNTFYSEALATTPTLENLEAVQALAQKVKDYRDTTYTPGVENIVEFVLVFYSEDVLKTATERFEKISADIEKLETLGLIDAGVFTEQINSINTLLTDAGDLRLQASEIILAVQPQEATTTVETIASSTEAEIDTLPLTAETAEVVEEVAPRMLLQTSLGNVKSAYELFLEISNSVKVTLGLE
;
A
#
# COMPACT_ATOMS: atom_id res chain seq x y z
N MET A 1 -22.37 -21.20 -3.40
CA MET A 1 -22.60 -19.88 -2.77
C MET A 1 -21.41 -19.51 -1.91
N LYS A 2 -20.46 -18.73 -2.44
CA LYS A 2 -19.46 -17.96 -1.67
C LYS A 2 -19.12 -16.74 -2.56
N ARG A 3 -19.98 -15.71 -2.51
CA ARG A 3 -19.83 -14.45 -3.28
C ARG A 3 -19.45 -13.27 -2.38
N THR A 4 -19.04 -13.53 -1.14
CA THR A 4 -18.88 -12.51 -0.10
C THR A 4 -17.46 -11.97 0.06
N THR A 5 -16.45 -12.56 -0.58
CA THR A 5 -15.04 -12.17 -0.36
C THR A 5 -14.59 -10.97 -1.21
N ILE A 6 -15.23 -10.71 -2.37
CA ILE A 6 -14.78 -9.67 -3.32
C ILE A 6 -15.22 -8.26 -2.89
N LEU A 7 -16.29 -8.12 -2.10
CA LEU A 7 -16.84 -6.82 -1.69
C LEU A 7 -16.03 -6.12 -0.58
N ILE A 8 -15.21 -6.86 0.18
CA ILE A 8 -14.40 -6.29 1.26
C ILE A 8 -13.11 -5.64 0.71
N LEU A 9 -12.59 -6.16 -0.41
CA LEU A 9 -11.35 -5.67 -1.03
C LEU A 9 -11.51 -4.36 -1.82
N LEU A 10 -12.72 -4.08 -2.32
CA LEU A 10 -13.03 -2.77 -2.92
C LEU A 10 -13.08 -1.66 -1.87
N ALA A 11 -13.44 -1.96 -0.62
CA ALA A 11 -13.35 -1.01 0.49
C ALA A 11 -11.89 -0.75 0.90
N ILE A 12 -10.99 -1.71 0.65
CA ILE A 12 -9.54 -1.52 0.80
C ILE A 12 -9.01 -0.61 -0.32
N LEU A 13 -9.35 -0.80 -1.60
CA LEU A 13 -8.92 0.10 -2.68
C LEU A 13 -9.55 1.51 -2.64
N VAL A 14 -10.85 1.61 -2.34
CA VAL A 14 -11.55 2.89 -2.15
C VAL A 14 -11.11 3.57 -0.84
N GLY A 15 -10.70 2.78 0.16
CA GLY A 15 -10.08 3.24 1.41
C GLY A 15 -8.55 3.40 1.36
N ILE A 16 -7.88 3.06 0.26
CA ILE A 16 -6.44 3.30 0.03
C ILE A 16 -6.24 4.55 -0.85
N GLY A 17 -7.18 4.83 -1.78
CA GLY A 17 -7.32 6.16 -2.38
C GLY A 17 -7.76 7.22 -1.36
N MET A 18 -8.39 6.76 -0.27
CA MET A 18 -8.49 7.48 0.99
C MET A 18 -7.60 6.82 2.04
N ASN A 19 -6.28 6.83 1.79
CA ASN A 19 -5.36 7.33 2.83
C ASN A 19 -6.18 8.40 3.58
N PRO A 20 -6.31 8.42 4.91
CA PRO A 20 -6.82 9.62 5.50
C PRO A 20 -5.78 10.69 5.16
N ARG A 21 -5.91 11.30 3.98
CA ARG A 21 -6.30 12.67 3.91
C ARG A 21 -7.46 12.88 4.92
N VAL A 22 -7.16 12.82 6.23
CA VAL A 22 -7.27 14.05 7.01
C VAL A 22 -6.69 15.06 6.05
N SER A 23 -7.47 15.96 5.45
CA SER A 23 -6.89 16.91 4.52
C SER A 23 -5.73 17.60 5.27
N PHE A 24 -4.53 17.05 5.10
CA PHE A 24 -3.26 17.62 5.42
C PHE A 24 -3.16 18.60 4.27
N ALA A 25 -3.80 19.75 4.47
CA ALA A 25 -3.72 20.83 3.54
C ALA A 25 -2.23 21.00 3.26
N GLN A 26 -1.91 21.04 1.97
CA GLN A 26 -0.61 21.45 1.50
C GLN A 26 -0.46 22.92 1.85
N GLU A 27 -0.14 23.16 3.11
CA GLU A 27 0.31 24.39 3.73
C GLU A 27 0.94 23.94 5.04
N ASP A 28 2.26 24.09 5.12
CA ASP A 28 3.04 23.97 6.33
C ASP A 28 2.28 24.64 7.48
N GLU A 29 1.84 23.87 8.50
CA GLU A 29 1.38 24.30 9.86
C GLU A 29 0.29 23.39 10.47
N LEU A 30 -0.23 22.37 9.77
CA LEU A 30 -1.36 21.58 10.29
C LEU A 30 -0.98 20.27 11.01
N PHE A 31 -0.11 20.32 12.01
CA PHE A 31 0.00 19.24 13.01
C PHE A 31 -0.61 19.73 14.32
N ILE A 32 -1.91 19.43 14.47
CA ILE A 32 -2.80 20.08 15.43
C ILE A 32 -3.00 21.55 15.06
N ALA A 33 -4.09 21.85 14.36
CA ALA A 33 -4.71 23.15 14.52
C ALA A 33 -5.12 23.26 16.00
N ILE A 34 -4.18 23.64 16.85
CA ILE A 34 -4.49 24.37 18.06
C ILE A 34 -5.13 25.60 17.47
N ASN A 35 -6.47 25.62 17.44
CA ASN A 35 -7.24 26.73 16.91
C ASN A 35 -6.54 28.02 17.33
N GLN A 36 -5.90 28.70 16.38
CA GLN A 36 -5.40 30.05 16.57
C GLN A 36 -6.58 31.04 16.54
N ASP A 37 -7.74 30.58 17.00
CA ASP A 37 -8.93 31.38 17.14
C ASP A 37 -8.68 32.26 18.37
N GLU A 38 -8.37 33.54 18.12
CA GLU A 38 -8.03 34.53 19.15
C GLU A 38 -9.14 34.71 20.20
N SER A 39 -10.34 34.15 19.96
CA SER A 39 -11.46 34.16 20.89
C SER A 39 -11.45 33.07 21.97
N LEU A 40 -10.58 32.06 21.88
CA LEU A 40 -10.54 30.95 22.83
C LEU A 40 -9.62 31.26 24.02
N THR A 41 -10.09 30.92 25.23
CA THR A 41 -9.27 30.97 26.44
C THR A 41 -8.16 29.91 26.40
N GLU A 42 -7.10 30.11 27.19
CA GLU A 42 -5.98 29.15 27.26
C GLU A 42 -6.42 27.76 27.71
N THR A 43 -7.37 27.69 28.66
CA THR A 43 -7.98 26.44 29.13
C THR A 43 -8.78 25.73 28.04
N GLU A 44 -9.58 26.47 27.25
CA GLU A 44 -10.35 25.89 26.15
C GLU A 44 -9.43 25.35 25.05
N ARG A 45 -8.37 26.09 24.70
CA ARG A 45 -7.37 25.62 23.71
C ARG A 45 -6.67 24.35 24.19
N PHE A 46 -6.31 24.27 25.47
CA PHE A 46 -5.69 23.09 26.05
C PHE A 46 -6.60 21.86 25.99
N GLU A 47 -7.85 21.96 26.46
CA GLU A 47 -8.79 20.83 26.44
C GLU A 47 -9.12 20.38 25.01
N MET A 48 -9.30 21.32 24.08
CA MET A 48 -9.53 21.00 22.67
C MET A 48 -8.33 20.31 22.02
N ALA A 49 -7.11 20.78 22.28
CA ALA A 49 -5.90 20.16 21.74
C ALA A 49 -5.69 18.75 22.30
N LYS A 50 -5.94 18.57 23.60
CA LYS A 50 -5.85 17.27 24.30
C LYS A 50 -6.88 16.26 23.76
N ASP A 51 -8.14 16.68 23.59
CA ASP A 51 -9.19 15.86 22.97
C ASP A 51 -8.88 15.52 21.50
N GLY A 52 -8.42 16.50 20.72
CA GLY A 52 -8.01 16.29 19.34
C GLY A 52 -6.88 15.27 19.18
N LEU A 53 -5.85 15.37 20.03
CA LEU A 53 -4.75 14.40 20.08
C LEU A 53 -5.26 13.00 20.46
N GLY A 54 -6.12 12.89 21.48
CA GLY A 54 -6.71 11.62 21.89
C GLY A 54 -7.51 10.94 20.76
N LYS A 55 -8.34 11.71 20.04
CA LYS A 55 -9.10 11.20 18.88
C LYS A 55 -8.18 10.73 17.75
N ALA A 56 -7.12 11.49 17.44
CA ALA A 56 -6.16 11.10 16.42
C ALA A 56 -5.45 9.77 16.77
N LEU A 57 -5.09 9.59 18.03
CA LEU A 57 -4.47 8.35 18.53
C LEU A 57 -5.42 7.15 18.49
N VAL A 58 -6.70 7.33 18.83
CA VAL A 58 -7.73 6.28 18.68
C VAL A 58 -7.87 5.87 17.22
N LEU A 59 -7.95 6.83 16.29
CA LEU A 59 -8.03 6.52 14.86
C LEU A 59 -6.79 5.76 14.36
N ALA A 60 -5.60 6.14 14.82
CA ALA A 60 -4.37 5.43 14.49
C ALA A 60 -4.40 3.97 14.97
N LEU A 61 -4.88 3.73 16.20
CA LEU A 61 -5.06 2.39 16.75
C LEU A 61 -6.09 1.56 15.97
N GLU A 62 -7.22 2.16 15.58
CA GLU A 62 -8.21 1.49 14.72
C GLU A 62 -7.60 1.06 13.38
N LYS A 63 -6.76 1.90 12.77
CA LYS A 63 -6.05 1.57 11.53
C LYS A 63 -5.04 0.46 11.70
N VAL A 64 -4.26 0.47 12.79
CA VAL A 64 -3.35 -0.64 13.14
C VAL A 64 -4.14 -1.94 13.32
N ALA A 65 -5.23 -1.91 14.07
CA ALA A 65 -6.06 -3.10 14.30
C ALA A 65 -6.66 -3.66 12.99
N GLN A 66 -7.12 -2.78 12.10
CA GLN A 66 -7.61 -3.18 10.78
C GLN A 66 -6.51 -3.85 9.96
N LEU A 67 -5.33 -3.23 9.87
CA LEU A 67 -4.21 -3.78 9.10
C LEU A 67 -3.71 -5.11 9.67
N THR A 68 -3.67 -5.25 11.00
CA THR A 68 -3.37 -6.52 11.68
C THR A 68 -4.38 -7.60 11.30
N SER A 69 -5.68 -7.30 11.33
CA SER A 69 -6.70 -8.27 10.95
C SER A 69 -6.60 -8.67 9.48
N ASP A 70 -6.39 -7.70 8.59
CA ASP A 70 -6.27 -7.94 7.15
C ASP A 70 -5.04 -8.80 6.81
N LEU A 71 -3.93 -8.59 7.53
CA LEU A 71 -2.72 -9.39 7.36
C LEU A 71 -2.86 -10.78 7.98
N ASP A 72 -3.48 -10.89 9.17
CA ASP A 72 -3.64 -12.16 9.87
C ASP A 72 -4.57 -13.13 9.12
N ASN A 73 -5.62 -12.59 8.50
CA ASN A 73 -6.57 -13.37 7.69
C ASN A 73 -5.96 -13.93 6.38
N ARG A 74 -4.78 -13.47 5.96
CA ARG A 74 -4.09 -13.98 4.77
C ARG A 74 -3.36 -15.27 5.08
N GLN A 75 -3.57 -16.29 4.24
CA GLN A 75 -2.91 -17.58 4.36
C GLN A 75 -1.71 -17.63 3.43
N PHE A 76 -0.59 -18.11 3.97
CA PHE A 76 0.63 -18.40 3.24
C PHE A 76 1.05 -19.81 3.60
N ASP A 77 1.62 -20.53 2.64
CA ASP A 77 2.16 -21.86 2.90
C ASP A 77 3.35 -21.73 3.87
N GLU A 78 3.43 -22.67 4.82
CA GLU A 78 4.52 -22.70 5.81
C GLU A 78 5.89 -22.82 5.11
N GLY A 79 6.89 -22.12 5.63
CA GLY A 79 8.25 -22.12 5.09
C GLY A 79 8.43 -21.27 3.82
N THR A 80 7.40 -20.55 3.37
CA THR A 80 7.54 -19.56 2.28
C THR A 80 8.06 -18.22 2.80
N ARG A 81 8.74 -17.48 1.92
CA ARG A 81 9.17 -16.10 2.22
C ARG A 81 7.99 -15.19 2.59
N GLY A 82 6.82 -15.43 1.99
CA GLY A 82 5.59 -14.71 2.32
C GLY A 82 5.13 -14.94 3.77
N ALA A 83 5.22 -16.18 4.27
CA ALA A 83 4.90 -16.48 5.67
C ALA A 83 5.87 -15.81 6.66
N GLU A 84 7.17 -15.77 6.32
CA GLU A 84 8.19 -15.09 7.13
C GLU A 84 7.94 -13.58 7.19
N LEU A 85 7.73 -12.93 6.04
CA LEU A 85 7.44 -11.50 5.97
C LEU A 85 6.13 -11.15 6.68
N LYS A 86 5.09 -11.98 6.54
CA LYS A 86 3.85 -11.82 7.32
C LYS A 86 4.14 -11.77 8.82
N ALA A 87 4.96 -12.69 9.33
CA ALA A 87 5.29 -12.75 10.75
C ALA A 87 6.06 -11.49 11.21
N LEU A 88 7.01 -11.01 10.40
CA LEU A 88 7.74 -9.76 10.68
C LEU A 88 6.82 -8.55 10.70
N TYR A 89 5.95 -8.41 9.69
CA TYR A 89 5.00 -7.30 9.62
C TYR A 89 3.95 -7.33 10.74
N LEU A 90 3.51 -8.51 11.18
CA LEU A 90 2.66 -8.62 12.37
C LEU A 90 3.39 -8.16 13.64
N LEU A 91 4.69 -8.42 13.75
CA LEU A 91 5.51 -7.92 14.86
C LEU A 91 5.64 -6.39 14.81
N ASP A 92 5.87 -5.80 13.64
CA ASP A 92 5.91 -4.35 13.45
C ASP A 92 4.58 -3.70 13.87
N LEU A 93 3.45 -4.30 13.49
CA LEU A 93 2.11 -3.83 13.87
C LEU A 93 1.86 -3.89 15.38
N VAL A 94 2.43 -4.89 16.08
CA VAL A 94 2.43 -4.91 17.56
C VAL A 94 3.22 -3.73 18.11
N GLY A 95 4.38 -3.41 17.52
CA GLY A 95 5.16 -2.22 17.86
C GLY A 95 4.38 -0.92 17.69
N TYR A 96 3.70 -0.75 16.55
CA TYR A 96 2.87 0.43 16.27
C TYR A 96 1.71 0.55 17.26
N ASN A 97 1.01 -0.56 17.53
CA ASN A 97 -0.07 -0.60 18.50
C ASN A 97 0.41 -0.18 19.89
N THR A 98 1.59 -0.67 20.30
CA THR A 98 2.20 -0.37 21.61
C THR A 98 2.48 1.13 21.73
N PHE A 99 3.18 1.71 20.76
CA PHE A 99 3.49 3.13 20.75
C PHE A 99 2.24 4.02 20.87
N TYR A 100 1.23 3.78 20.01
CA TYR A 100 0.03 4.61 20.02
C TYR A 100 -0.83 4.40 21.27
N SER A 101 -0.85 3.18 21.84
CA SER A 101 -1.57 2.88 23.09
C SER A 101 -0.93 3.60 24.28
N GLU A 102 0.41 3.61 24.37
CA GLU A 102 1.15 4.33 25.41
C GLU A 102 0.99 5.85 25.30
N ALA A 103 1.03 6.39 24.07
CA ALA A 103 0.76 7.80 23.82
C ALA A 103 -0.66 8.19 24.24
N LEU A 104 -1.66 7.35 23.92
CA LEU A 104 -3.05 7.57 24.32
C LEU A 104 -3.20 7.52 25.85
N ALA A 105 -2.55 6.57 26.52
CA ALA A 105 -2.56 6.46 27.97
C ALA A 105 -1.89 7.65 28.67
N THR A 106 -0.95 8.32 28.01
CA THR A 106 -0.29 9.55 28.51
C THR A 106 -1.17 10.79 28.35
N THR A 107 -2.05 10.82 27.35
CA THR A 107 -2.93 11.96 27.07
C THR A 107 -3.67 12.49 28.31
N PRO A 108 -4.34 11.69 29.16
CA PRO A 108 -5.04 12.20 30.35
C PRO A 108 -4.13 12.87 31.38
N THR A 109 -2.84 12.54 31.44
CA THR A 109 -1.89 13.08 32.43
C THR A 109 -1.26 14.40 32.02
N LEU A 110 -1.53 14.89 30.81
CA LEU A 110 -1.05 16.19 30.33
C LEU A 110 -1.74 17.32 31.10
N GLU A 111 -0.98 18.34 31.48
CA GLU A 111 -1.44 19.45 32.35
C GLU A 111 -1.50 20.81 31.65
N ASN A 112 -0.85 20.96 30.48
CA ASN A 112 -0.78 22.23 29.76
C ASN A 112 -0.61 22.02 28.25
N LEU A 113 -0.75 23.11 27.50
CA LEU A 113 -0.69 23.09 26.03
C LEU A 113 0.68 22.69 25.48
N GLU A 114 1.77 23.12 26.15
CA GLU A 114 3.13 22.75 25.78
C GLU A 114 3.34 21.23 25.85
N ALA A 115 2.80 20.57 26.88
CA ALA A 115 2.86 19.12 27.02
C ALA A 115 2.06 18.39 25.92
N VAL A 116 0.92 18.94 25.53
CA VAL A 116 0.13 18.43 24.39
C VAL A 116 0.92 18.55 23.08
N GLN A 117 1.52 19.71 22.83
CA GLN A 117 2.36 19.95 21.65
C GLN A 117 3.57 19.01 21.61
N ALA A 118 4.25 18.81 22.73
CA ALA A 118 5.41 17.92 22.81
C ALA A 118 5.03 16.46 22.51
N LEU A 119 3.91 15.96 23.05
CA LEU A 119 3.42 14.61 22.73
C LEU A 119 3.00 14.50 21.27
N ALA A 120 2.32 15.52 20.74
CA ALA A 120 1.91 15.57 19.35
C ALA A 120 3.10 15.52 18.38
N GLN A 121 4.17 16.25 18.67
CA GLN A 121 5.38 16.23 17.88
C GLN A 121 6.03 14.84 17.92
N LYS A 122 6.13 14.21 19.10
CA LYS A 122 6.63 12.84 19.22
C LYS A 122 5.81 11.85 18.39
N VAL A 123 4.48 11.98 18.40
CA VAL A 123 3.56 11.17 17.60
C VAL A 123 3.76 11.41 16.10
N LYS A 124 3.95 12.67 15.69
CA LYS A 124 4.28 13.04 14.30
C LYS A 124 5.56 12.38 13.85
N ASP A 125 6.62 12.53 14.63
CA ASP A 125 7.96 12.05 14.26
C ASP A 125 7.92 10.54 14.10
N TYR A 126 7.34 9.82 15.08
CA TYR A 126 7.14 8.38 14.97
C TYR A 126 6.32 7.98 13.74
N ARG A 127 5.26 8.76 13.44
CA ARG A 127 4.44 8.52 12.25
C ARG A 127 5.29 8.60 10.98
N ASP A 128 6.04 9.69 10.84
CA ASP A 128 6.77 10.01 9.62
C ASP A 128 8.00 9.13 9.42
N THR A 129 8.70 8.77 10.50
CA THR A 129 9.98 8.04 10.42
C THR A 129 9.83 6.53 10.56
N THR A 130 8.72 6.03 11.12
CA THR A 130 8.59 4.62 11.50
C THR A 130 7.28 4.01 11.01
N TYR A 131 6.15 4.57 11.43
CA TYR A 131 4.84 3.98 11.10
C TYR A 131 4.54 4.05 9.60
N THR A 132 4.64 5.23 8.98
CA THR A 132 4.28 5.40 7.56
C THR A 132 5.15 4.54 6.66
N PRO A 133 6.50 4.59 6.72
CA PRO A 133 7.34 3.74 5.89
C PRO A 133 7.06 2.24 6.08
N GLY A 134 6.84 1.81 7.33
CA GLY A 134 6.55 0.41 7.60
C GLY A 134 5.17 -0.03 7.11
N VAL A 135 4.14 0.80 7.28
CA VAL A 135 2.81 0.53 6.70
C VAL A 135 2.86 0.48 5.17
N GLU A 136 3.67 1.32 4.52
CA GLU A 136 3.86 1.27 3.08
C GLU A 136 4.41 -0.09 2.63
N ASN A 137 5.43 -0.61 3.33
CA ASN A 137 5.97 -1.95 3.06
C ASN A 137 4.92 -3.05 3.23
N ILE A 138 4.11 -2.99 4.30
CA ILE A 138 3.03 -3.96 4.56
C ILE A 138 1.99 -3.92 3.43
N VAL A 139 1.59 -2.72 3.00
CA VAL A 139 0.61 -2.53 1.94
C VAL A 139 1.14 -3.05 0.61
N GLU A 140 2.39 -2.77 0.27
CA GLU A 140 3.03 -3.25 -0.95
C GLU A 140 3.13 -4.78 -0.97
N PHE A 141 3.56 -5.38 0.15
CA PHE A 141 3.51 -6.83 0.34
C PHE A 141 2.11 -7.41 0.12
N VAL A 142 1.09 -6.80 0.72
CA VAL A 142 -0.30 -7.23 0.54
C VAL A 142 -0.77 -7.13 -0.92
N LEU A 143 -0.37 -6.07 -1.62
CA LEU A 143 -0.78 -5.82 -3.00
C LEU A 143 -0.19 -6.83 -4.00
N VAL A 144 0.99 -7.40 -3.74
CA VAL A 144 1.58 -8.45 -4.58
C VAL A 144 0.66 -9.67 -4.69
N PHE A 145 0.11 -10.13 -3.57
CA PHE A 145 -0.77 -11.30 -3.55
C PHE A 145 -2.18 -10.95 -4.02
N TYR A 146 -2.67 -9.76 -3.68
CA TYR A 146 -3.97 -9.31 -4.18
C TYR A 146 -3.98 -9.19 -5.72
N SER A 147 -2.93 -8.61 -6.31
CA SER A 147 -2.82 -8.48 -7.76
C SER A 147 -2.73 -9.84 -8.46
N GLU A 148 -2.17 -10.86 -7.80
CA GLU A 148 -2.19 -12.24 -8.31
C GLU A 148 -3.62 -12.80 -8.40
N ASP A 149 -4.42 -12.66 -7.34
CA ASP A 149 -5.81 -13.11 -7.32
C ASP A 149 -6.67 -12.41 -8.39
N VAL A 150 -6.46 -11.10 -8.55
CA VAL A 150 -7.15 -10.26 -9.54
C VAL A 150 -6.76 -10.68 -10.96
N LEU A 151 -5.47 -10.85 -11.22
CA LEU A 151 -4.96 -11.28 -12.52
C LEU A 151 -5.48 -12.68 -12.88
N LYS A 152 -5.42 -13.63 -11.95
CA LYS A 152 -5.97 -14.99 -12.13
C LYS A 152 -7.45 -14.94 -12.53
N THR A 153 -8.25 -14.15 -11.81
CA THR A 153 -9.68 -13.99 -12.12
C THR A 153 -9.90 -13.39 -13.51
N ALA A 154 -9.06 -12.42 -13.91
CA ALA A 154 -9.12 -11.80 -15.23
C ALA A 154 -8.77 -12.79 -16.34
N THR A 155 -7.71 -13.58 -16.17
CA THR A 155 -7.28 -14.61 -17.11
C THR A 155 -8.33 -15.71 -17.28
N GLU A 156 -8.89 -16.24 -16.18
CA GLU A 156 -9.98 -17.22 -16.24
C GLU A 156 -11.22 -16.68 -16.97
N ARG A 157 -11.47 -15.37 -16.86
CA ARG A 157 -12.56 -14.71 -17.58
C ARG A 157 -12.23 -14.54 -19.07
N PHE A 158 -11.00 -14.16 -19.39
CA PHE A 158 -10.52 -14.05 -20.76
C PHE A 158 -10.67 -15.38 -21.49
N GLU A 159 -10.21 -16.49 -20.90
CA GLU A 159 -10.34 -17.83 -21.48
C GLU A 159 -11.80 -18.19 -21.82
N LYS A 160 -12.74 -17.88 -20.92
CA LYS A 160 -14.18 -18.13 -21.14
C LYS A 160 -14.73 -17.27 -22.28
N ILE A 161 -14.39 -15.98 -22.31
CA ILE A 161 -14.84 -15.06 -23.37
C ILE A 161 -14.30 -15.51 -24.72
N SER A 162 -13.01 -15.82 -24.81
CA SER A 162 -12.36 -16.33 -26.03
C SER A 162 -13.03 -17.61 -26.52
N ALA A 163 -13.29 -18.56 -25.63
CA ALA A 163 -13.97 -19.80 -25.98
C ALA A 163 -15.43 -19.58 -26.43
N ASP A 164 -16.13 -18.60 -25.87
CA ASP A 164 -17.49 -18.28 -26.30
C ASP A 164 -17.52 -17.56 -27.66
N ILE A 165 -16.56 -16.67 -27.93
CA ILE A 165 -16.39 -16.06 -29.26
C ILE A 165 -16.11 -17.13 -30.32
N GLU A 166 -15.17 -18.04 -30.06
CA GLU A 166 -14.82 -19.11 -31.01
C GLU A 166 -16.04 -19.99 -31.35
N LYS A 167 -16.90 -20.29 -30.36
CA LYS A 167 -18.16 -21.00 -30.60
C LYS A 167 -19.11 -20.19 -31.48
N LEU A 168 -19.26 -18.89 -31.23
CA LEU A 168 -20.15 -18.03 -32.03
C LEU A 168 -19.67 -17.95 -33.49
N GLU A 169 -18.35 -17.84 -33.72
CA GLU A 169 -17.75 -17.87 -35.05
C GLU A 169 -17.99 -19.23 -35.74
N THR A 170 -17.75 -20.34 -35.02
CA THR A 170 -17.96 -21.70 -35.54
C THR A 170 -19.42 -21.96 -35.93
N LEU A 171 -20.36 -21.39 -35.19
CA LEU A 171 -21.80 -21.47 -35.48
C LEU A 171 -22.24 -20.50 -36.58
N GLY A 172 -21.35 -19.64 -37.09
CA GLY A 172 -21.66 -18.61 -38.08
C GLY A 172 -22.61 -17.53 -37.55
N LEU A 173 -22.67 -17.34 -36.23
CA LEU A 173 -23.50 -16.31 -35.59
C LEU A 173 -22.81 -14.94 -35.58
N ILE A 174 -21.48 -14.93 -35.71
CA ILE A 174 -20.66 -13.74 -35.91
C ILE A 174 -19.60 -14.04 -36.98
N ASP A 175 -19.07 -12.99 -37.62
CA ASP A 175 -18.01 -13.12 -38.62
C ASP A 175 -16.69 -13.57 -37.97
N ALA A 176 -16.01 -14.53 -38.60
CA ALA A 176 -14.74 -15.05 -38.11
C ALA A 176 -13.67 -13.94 -38.07
N GLY A 177 -13.00 -13.81 -36.93
CA GLY A 177 -11.92 -12.85 -36.72
C GLY A 177 -12.37 -11.44 -36.37
N VAL A 178 -13.67 -11.18 -36.22
CA VAL A 178 -14.20 -9.84 -35.93
C VAL A 178 -13.71 -9.29 -34.59
N PHE A 179 -13.32 -10.15 -33.64
CA PHE A 179 -12.80 -9.76 -32.33
C PHE A 179 -11.30 -10.04 -32.15
N THR A 180 -10.56 -10.43 -33.20
CA THR A 180 -9.14 -10.83 -33.07
C THR A 180 -8.27 -9.73 -32.47
N GLU A 181 -8.50 -8.47 -32.85
CA GLU A 181 -7.72 -7.34 -32.33
C GLU A 181 -7.94 -7.12 -30.82
N GLN A 182 -9.20 -7.13 -30.37
CA GLN A 182 -9.52 -7.00 -28.94
C GLN A 182 -8.98 -8.19 -28.14
N ILE A 183 -9.11 -9.41 -28.67
CA ILE A 183 -8.58 -10.62 -28.02
C ILE A 183 -7.06 -10.55 -27.86
N ASN A 184 -6.34 -10.12 -28.90
CA ASN A 184 -4.88 -9.95 -28.82
C ASN A 184 -4.50 -8.85 -27.82
N SER A 185 -5.23 -7.73 -27.81
CA SER A 185 -4.98 -6.61 -26.90
C SER A 185 -5.19 -7.01 -25.44
N ILE A 186 -6.27 -7.75 -25.15
CA ILE A 186 -6.50 -8.31 -23.80
C ILE A 186 -5.35 -9.24 -23.40
N ASN A 187 -4.94 -10.14 -24.30
CA ASN A 187 -3.86 -11.07 -24.00
C ASN A 187 -2.57 -10.33 -23.63
N THR A 188 -2.17 -9.33 -24.42
CA THR A 188 -1.01 -8.48 -24.10
C THR A 188 -1.17 -7.79 -22.76
N LEU A 189 -2.31 -7.14 -22.49
CA LEU A 189 -2.54 -6.45 -21.21
C LEU A 189 -2.41 -7.41 -20.01
N LEU A 190 -2.96 -8.61 -20.09
CA LEU A 190 -2.89 -9.60 -19.01
C LEU A 190 -1.49 -10.21 -18.86
N THR A 191 -0.77 -10.43 -19.96
CA THR A 191 0.64 -10.87 -19.91
C THR A 191 1.51 -9.80 -19.26
N ASP A 192 1.43 -8.56 -19.74
CA ASP A 192 2.20 -7.44 -19.20
C ASP A 192 1.89 -7.19 -17.72
N ALA A 193 0.61 -7.33 -17.32
CA ALA A 193 0.21 -7.26 -15.92
C ALA A 193 0.89 -8.36 -15.06
N GLY A 194 0.99 -9.57 -15.59
CA GLY A 194 1.69 -10.68 -14.95
C GLY A 194 3.17 -10.40 -14.76
N ASP A 195 3.84 -9.93 -15.80
CA ASP A 195 5.27 -9.64 -15.78
C ASP A 195 5.61 -8.51 -14.80
N LEU A 196 4.84 -7.41 -14.82
CA LEU A 196 5.00 -6.30 -13.87
C LEU A 196 4.79 -6.74 -12.42
N ARG A 197 3.81 -7.61 -12.18
CA ARG A 197 3.56 -8.16 -10.84
C ARG A 197 4.73 -9.02 -10.38
N LEU A 198 5.25 -9.89 -11.25
CA LEU A 198 6.39 -10.75 -10.91
C LEU A 198 7.62 -9.91 -10.55
N GLN A 199 7.92 -8.86 -11.33
CA GLN A 199 9.00 -7.92 -11.01
C GLN A 199 8.80 -7.26 -9.64
N ALA A 200 7.59 -6.77 -9.34
CA ALA A 200 7.30 -6.19 -8.03
C ALA A 200 7.45 -7.21 -6.90
N SER A 201 6.98 -8.44 -7.11
CA SER A 201 7.09 -9.54 -6.16
C SER A 201 8.55 -9.87 -5.85
N GLU A 202 9.41 -9.92 -6.86
CA GLU A 202 10.84 -10.19 -6.68
C GLU A 202 11.49 -9.13 -5.78
N ILE A 203 11.18 -7.85 -6.00
CA ILE A 203 11.73 -6.75 -5.20
C ILE A 203 11.21 -6.83 -3.76
N ILE A 204 9.90 -6.96 -3.58
CA ILE A 204 9.25 -6.91 -2.26
C ILE A 204 9.62 -8.14 -1.41
N LEU A 205 9.70 -9.33 -2.01
CA LEU A 205 10.05 -10.55 -1.27
C LEU A 205 11.55 -10.67 -0.98
N ALA A 206 12.40 -9.98 -1.74
CA ALA A 206 13.85 -9.94 -1.52
C ALA A 206 14.27 -9.09 -0.31
N VAL A 207 13.37 -8.28 0.27
CA VAL A 207 13.65 -7.45 1.46
C VAL A 207 14.12 -8.33 2.61
N GLN A 208 15.40 -8.28 2.97
CA GLN A 208 15.94 -8.94 4.17
C GLN A 208 15.56 -8.13 5.42
N PRO A 209 15.34 -8.77 6.59
CA PRO A 209 15.16 -8.03 7.83
C PRO A 209 16.41 -7.21 8.10
N GLN A 210 16.26 -5.89 8.10
CA GLN A 210 17.34 -4.97 8.43
C GLN A 210 17.71 -5.21 9.89
N GLU A 211 18.88 -5.82 10.15
CA GLU A 211 19.43 -5.82 11.50
C GLU A 211 19.56 -4.36 11.92
N ALA A 212 18.84 -3.99 12.99
CA ALA A 212 18.94 -2.68 13.59
C ALA A 212 20.40 -2.43 13.95
N THR A 213 21.10 -1.69 13.09
CA THR A 213 22.45 -1.22 13.36
C THR A 213 22.31 -0.19 14.46
N THR A 214 22.35 -0.67 15.70
CA THR A 214 22.47 0.16 16.88
C THR A 214 23.87 0.75 16.81
N THR A 215 24.01 1.89 16.16
CA THR A 215 25.18 2.75 16.31
C THR A 215 25.19 3.24 17.75
N VAL A 216 25.83 2.47 18.61
CA VAL A 216 26.26 2.93 19.93
C VAL A 216 27.35 3.96 19.67
N GLU A 217 27.00 5.25 19.69
CA GLU A 217 27.98 6.33 19.82
C GLU A 217 28.70 6.17 21.16
N THR A 218 29.82 5.45 21.14
CA THR A 218 30.83 5.51 22.20
C THR A 218 31.73 6.68 21.88
N ILE A 219 31.47 7.80 22.54
CA ILE A 219 32.39 8.92 22.71
C ILE A 219 33.68 8.42 23.35
N ALA A 220 34.77 8.37 22.57
CA ALA A 220 36.13 8.23 23.09
C ALA A 220 37.15 8.94 22.17
N SER A 221 37.44 10.19 22.55
CA SER A 221 38.77 10.81 22.67
C SER A 221 39.86 10.49 21.63
N SER A 222 40.19 11.55 20.87
CA SER A 222 41.44 11.90 20.17
C SER A 222 42.65 10.99 20.37
N THR A 223 43.24 10.51 19.26
CA THR A 223 44.69 10.62 18.97
C THR A 223 44.91 10.51 17.46
N GLU A 224 45.79 11.39 16.97
CA GLU A 224 46.19 11.71 15.60
C GLU A 224 47.23 10.71 15.06
N ALA A 225 47.06 10.21 13.82
CA ALA A 225 48.14 9.69 12.95
C ALA A 225 47.67 9.41 11.50
N GLU A 226 48.02 10.34 10.61
CA GLU A 226 48.65 10.21 9.28
C GLU A 226 48.31 9.03 8.30
N ILE A 227 47.56 9.39 7.24
CA ILE A 227 47.68 9.11 5.79
C ILE A 227 48.23 7.74 5.31
N ASP A 228 47.38 6.98 4.60
CA ASP A 228 47.77 6.36 3.31
C ASP A 228 46.58 6.34 2.34
N THR A 229 46.74 7.02 1.21
CA THR A 229 45.75 7.21 0.15
C THR A 229 46.04 6.25 -0.99
N LEU A 230 45.10 5.34 -1.29
CA LEU A 230 45.06 4.62 -2.57
C LEU A 230 43.75 4.92 -3.32
N PRO A 231 43.80 4.98 -4.66
CA PRO A 231 42.92 5.83 -5.44
C PRO A 231 41.57 5.17 -5.78
N LEU A 232 40.61 6.07 -5.87
CA LEU A 232 39.24 5.96 -6.36
C LEU A 232 39.18 5.35 -7.78
N THR A 233 38.62 4.15 -7.91
CA THR A 233 38.06 3.67 -9.18
C THR A 233 36.56 3.94 -9.11
N ALA A 234 36.13 5.09 -9.63
CA ALA A 234 34.74 5.42 -9.81
C ALA A 234 34.19 4.60 -11.00
N GLU A 235 33.77 3.37 -10.72
CA GLU A 235 32.88 2.64 -11.61
C GLU A 235 31.57 3.43 -11.63
N THR A 236 31.27 3.98 -12.80
CA THR A 236 30.06 4.75 -13.06
C THR A 236 28.90 3.76 -13.01
N ALA A 237 28.33 3.57 -11.81
CA ALA A 237 27.05 2.90 -11.66
C ALA A 237 26.03 3.71 -12.45
N GLU A 238 25.52 3.11 -13.53
CA GLU A 238 24.28 3.55 -14.15
C GLU A 238 23.25 3.70 -13.03
N VAL A 239 22.75 4.93 -12.88
CA VAL A 239 21.55 5.20 -12.09
C VAL A 239 20.41 4.52 -12.86
N VAL A 240 20.23 3.23 -12.61
CA VAL A 240 18.97 2.56 -12.88
C VAL A 240 17.96 3.30 -12.03
N GLU A 241 17.08 4.03 -12.68
CA GLU A 241 15.92 4.63 -12.04
C GLU A 241 15.16 3.48 -11.37
N GLU A 242 15.30 3.36 -10.04
CA GLU A 242 14.74 2.27 -9.28
C GLU A 242 13.21 2.39 -9.37
N VAL A 243 12.60 1.63 -10.29
CA VAL A 243 11.16 1.66 -10.49
C VAL A 243 10.52 1.14 -9.21
N ALA A 244 9.93 2.04 -8.43
CA ALA A 244 9.33 1.71 -7.15
C ALA A 244 8.31 0.55 -7.31
N PRO A 245 8.36 -0.51 -6.47
CA PRO A 245 7.47 -1.67 -6.58
C PRO A 245 5.97 -1.31 -6.64
N ARG A 246 5.58 -0.24 -5.96
CA ARG A 246 4.24 0.33 -6.03
C ARG A 246 3.82 0.74 -7.43
N MET A 247 4.70 1.37 -8.21
CA MET A 247 4.41 1.78 -9.59
C MET A 247 4.19 0.58 -10.50
N LEU A 248 4.98 -0.49 -10.32
CA LEU A 248 4.83 -1.75 -11.04
C LEU A 248 3.46 -2.40 -10.73
N LEU A 249 3.09 -2.47 -9.45
CA LEU A 249 1.79 -3.02 -9.02
C LEU A 249 0.61 -2.18 -9.51
N GLN A 250 0.72 -0.85 -9.45
CA GLN A 250 -0.31 0.05 -9.94
C GLN A 250 -0.51 -0.10 -11.47
N THR A 251 0.59 -0.20 -12.22
CA THR A 251 0.54 -0.39 -13.68
C THR A 251 -0.04 -1.77 -14.02
N SER A 252 0.38 -2.82 -13.30
CA SER A 252 -0.17 -4.17 -13.43
C SER A 252 -1.70 -4.19 -13.24
N LEU A 253 -2.20 -3.62 -12.15
CA LEU A 253 -3.64 -3.52 -11.88
C LEU A 253 -4.37 -2.63 -12.90
N GLY A 254 -3.71 -1.57 -13.39
CA GLY A 254 -4.20 -0.73 -14.48
C GLY A 254 -4.44 -1.52 -15.76
N ASN A 255 -3.49 -2.38 -16.15
CA ASN A 255 -3.62 -3.23 -17.31
C ASN A 255 -4.77 -4.24 -17.16
N VAL A 256 -4.93 -4.85 -15.97
CA VAL A 256 -6.09 -5.72 -15.70
C VAL A 256 -7.40 -4.94 -15.83
N LYS A 257 -7.46 -3.71 -15.32
CA LYS A 257 -8.65 -2.86 -15.48
C LYS A 257 -8.96 -2.60 -16.96
N SER A 258 -7.97 -2.26 -17.77
CA SER A 258 -8.17 -2.04 -19.21
C SER A 258 -8.60 -3.31 -19.95
N ALA A 259 -8.12 -4.49 -19.53
CA ALA A 259 -8.63 -5.75 -20.06
C ALA A 259 -10.15 -5.93 -19.77
N TYR A 260 -10.62 -5.50 -18.58
CA TYR A 260 -12.05 -5.51 -18.26
C TYR A 260 -12.88 -4.53 -19.09
N GLU A 261 -12.33 -3.38 -19.45
CA GLU A 261 -12.99 -2.43 -20.37
C GLU A 261 -13.21 -3.10 -21.73
N LEU A 262 -12.19 -3.78 -22.27
CA LEU A 262 -12.30 -4.55 -23.52
C LEU A 262 -13.28 -5.74 -23.40
N PHE A 263 -13.35 -6.42 -22.25
CA PHE A 263 -14.38 -7.45 -22.03
C PHE A 263 -15.81 -6.91 -22.18
N LEU A 264 -16.05 -5.70 -21.69
CA LEU A 264 -17.37 -5.06 -21.78
C LEU A 264 -17.67 -4.63 -23.23
N GLU A 265 -16.67 -4.12 -23.95
CA GLU A 265 -16.80 -3.77 -25.36
C GLU A 265 -17.13 -4.97 -26.23
N ILE A 266 -16.44 -6.10 -26.04
CA ILE A 266 -16.77 -7.38 -26.70
C ILE A 266 -18.19 -7.79 -26.35
N SER A 267 -18.55 -7.76 -25.06
CA SER A 267 -19.89 -8.18 -24.61
C SER A 267 -21.01 -7.35 -25.24
N ASN A 268 -20.84 -6.03 -25.34
CA ASN A 268 -21.81 -5.14 -25.96
C ASN A 268 -21.88 -5.38 -27.48
N SER A 269 -20.73 -5.50 -28.13
CA SER A 269 -20.66 -5.76 -29.57
C SER A 269 -21.34 -7.08 -29.94
N VAL A 270 -21.11 -8.15 -29.17
CA VAL A 270 -21.79 -9.44 -29.37
C VAL A 270 -23.31 -9.31 -29.21
N LYS A 271 -23.81 -8.57 -28.21
CA LYS A 271 -25.26 -8.36 -28.04
C LYS A 271 -25.88 -7.63 -29.22
N VAL A 272 -25.22 -6.58 -29.71
CA VAL A 272 -25.66 -5.81 -30.89
C VAL A 272 -25.72 -6.72 -32.11
N THR A 273 -24.65 -7.49 -32.39
CA THR A 273 -24.59 -8.38 -33.55
C THR A 273 -25.66 -9.46 -33.51
N LEU A 274 -26.01 -9.97 -32.32
CA LEU A 274 -27.03 -10.99 -32.13
C LEU A 274 -28.45 -10.43 -31.99
N GLY A 275 -28.64 -9.09 -32.01
CA GLY A 275 -29.95 -8.45 -31.85
C GLY A 275 -30.58 -8.66 -30.47
N LEU A 276 -29.76 -8.69 -29.42
CA LEU A 276 -30.17 -8.94 -28.03
C LEU A 276 -30.31 -7.65 -27.19
N GLU A 277 -30.23 -6.48 -27.82
CA GLU A 277 -30.47 -5.15 -27.22
C GLU A 277 -31.91 -4.66 -27.44
#